data_AF-A0A2V6CFD5-F1
#
_entry.id   AF-A0A2V6CFD5-F1
#
_cell.length_a   1.000
_cell.length_b   1.000
_cell.length_c   1.000
_cell.angle_alpha   90.00
_cell.angle_beta   90.00
_cell.angle_gamma   90.00
#
_symmetry.space_group_name_H-M   'P 1'
#
loop_
_entity.id
_entity.type
_entity.pdbx_description
1 polymer ?
#
loop_
_entity_poly.entity_id
_entity_poly.type
_entity_poly.pdbx_seq_one_letter_code
_entity_poly.pdbx_strand_id
1 'polypeptide(L)'
;MKRSPDAADLHIQLAKVLAYLGERDSALAEAQRATELQPESKDAFGGPEITAGVAEVYAILGDKERAIEILDGLLSRPSSITLQVLNLNPIWDPLRSDPRFQALLTKYRGKA
;
A
#
# COMPACT_ATOMS: atom_id res chain seq x y z
N MET A 1 2.17 -17.31 -21.48
CA MET A 1 2.57 -16.11 -20.69
C MET A 1 3.91 -16.41 -20.04
N LYS A 2 4.97 -15.68 -20.37
CA LYS A 2 6.26 -15.83 -19.68
C LYS A 2 6.14 -15.12 -18.32
N ARG A 3 6.28 -15.86 -17.22
CA ARG A 3 6.50 -15.27 -15.89
C ARG A 3 7.89 -14.63 -15.93
N SER A 4 7.94 -13.32 -16.06
CA SER A 4 9.19 -12.58 -15.84
C SER A 4 9.38 -12.48 -14.33
N PRO A 5 10.49 -12.99 -13.77
CA PRO A 5 10.82 -12.82 -12.35
C PRO A 5 11.02 -11.35 -11.95
N ASP A 6 11.03 -10.42 -12.91
CA ASP A 6 11.16 -8.97 -12.70
C ASP A 6 9.82 -8.21 -12.75
N ALA A 7 8.68 -8.90 -12.60
CA ALA A 7 7.38 -8.24 -12.57
C ALA A 7 7.10 -7.70 -11.16
N ALA A 8 7.09 -6.38 -11.00
CA ALA A 8 6.80 -5.70 -9.72
C ALA A 8 5.48 -6.19 -9.09
N ASP A 9 4.46 -6.42 -9.92
CA ASP A 9 3.17 -6.97 -9.48
C ASP A 9 3.29 -8.34 -8.80
N LEU A 10 4.17 -9.23 -9.27
CA LEU A 10 4.34 -10.55 -8.66
C LEU A 10 5.02 -10.44 -7.30
N HIS A 11 6.02 -9.56 -7.18
CA HIS A 11 6.69 -9.28 -5.92
C HIS A 11 5.73 -8.69 -4.89
N ILE A 12 4.88 -7.72 -5.28
CA ILE A 12 3.94 -7.13 -4.32
C ILE A 12 2.83 -8.10 -3.89
N GLN A 13 2.39 -9.00 -4.78
CA GLN A 13 1.43 -10.04 -4.41
C GLN A 13 2.07 -11.07 -3.46
N LEU A 14 3.32 -11.47 -3.71
CA LEU A 14 4.06 -12.35 -2.80
C LEU A 14 4.25 -11.69 -1.43
N ALA A 15 4.61 -10.41 -1.39
CA ALA A 15 4.73 -9.64 -0.16
C ALA A 15 3.45 -9.69 0.69
N LYS A 16 2.27 -9.50 0.07
CA LYS A 16 0.97 -9.58 0.76
C LYS A 16 0.71 -10.97 1.34
N VAL A 17 1.00 -12.02 0.57
CA VAL A 17 0.84 -13.41 1.04
C VAL A 17 1.74 -13.67 2.25
N LEU A 18 3.02 -13.29 2.17
CA LEU A 18 3.98 -13.43 3.27
C LEU A 18 3.55 -12.63 4.50
N ALA A 19 3.00 -11.44 4.31
CA ALA A 19 2.46 -10.63 5.40
C ALA A 19 1.32 -11.34 6.13
N TYR A 20 0.39 -11.98 5.41
CA TYR A 20 -0.68 -12.77 6.01
C TYR A 20 -0.17 -14.03 6.73
N LEU A 21 0.95 -14.60 6.29
CA LEU A 21 1.63 -15.70 6.98
C LEU A 21 2.42 -15.24 8.23
N GLY A 22 2.52 -13.93 8.47
CA GLY A 22 3.31 -13.36 9.57
C GLY A 22 4.82 -13.34 9.30
N GLU A 23 5.25 -13.66 8.08
CA GLU A 23 6.66 -13.65 7.67
C GLU A 23 7.11 -12.21 7.36
N ARG A 24 7.24 -11.39 8.42
CA ARG A 24 7.49 -9.95 8.33
C ARG A 24 8.68 -9.60 7.44
N ASP A 25 9.85 -10.18 7.69
CA ASP A 25 11.07 -9.78 6.99
C ASP A 25 11.01 -10.13 5.50
N SER A 26 10.51 -11.32 5.17
CA SER A 26 10.29 -11.76 3.78
C SER A 26 9.28 -10.86 3.07
N ALA A 27 8.16 -10.53 3.73
CA ALA A 27 7.14 -9.65 3.17
C ALA A 27 7.71 -8.25 2.83
N LEU A 28 8.50 -7.68 3.73
CA LEU A 28 9.13 -6.38 3.51
C LEU A 28 10.20 -6.41 2.43
N ALA A 29 10.97 -7.50 2.33
CA ALA A 29 11.96 -7.68 1.27
C ALA A 29 11.30 -7.72 -0.12
N GLU A 30 10.19 -8.45 -0.26
CA GLU A 30 9.44 -8.54 -1.53
C GLU A 30 8.74 -7.22 -1.88
N ALA A 31 8.18 -6.51 -0.88
CA ALA A 31 7.61 -5.18 -1.07
C ALA A 31 8.66 -4.15 -1.54
N GLN A 32 9.87 -4.22 -0.98
CA GLN A 32 11.00 -3.40 -1.40
C GLN A 32 11.42 -3.72 -2.83
N ARG A 33 11.51 -5.02 -3.19
CA ARG A 33 11.83 -5.46 -4.55
C ARG A 33 10.83 -4.92 -5.58
N ALA A 34 9.54 -4.99 -5.28
CA ALA A 34 8.49 -4.44 -6.14
C ALA A 34 8.68 -2.93 -6.38
N THR A 35 8.98 -2.18 -5.31
CA THR A 35 9.20 -0.72 -5.37
C THR A 35 10.45 -0.35 -6.18
N GLU A 36 11.52 -1.15 -6.08
CA GLU A 36 12.74 -0.94 -6.87
C GLU A 36 12.56 -1.22 -8.36
N LEU A 37 11.75 -2.22 -8.69
CA LEU A 37 11.43 -2.59 -10.08
C LEU A 37 10.54 -1.54 -10.76
N GLN A 38 9.59 -0.97 -10.02
CA GLN A 38 8.63 0.00 -10.55
C GLN A 38 8.49 1.21 -9.61
N PRO A 39 9.51 2.07 -9.53
CA PRO A 39 9.45 3.26 -8.70
C PRO A 39 8.52 4.29 -9.33
N GLU A 40 7.76 5.00 -8.49
CA GLU A 40 6.86 6.08 -8.92
C GLU A 40 7.55 7.17 -9.75
N SER A 41 8.85 7.40 -9.54
CA SER A 41 9.63 8.37 -10.29
C SER A 41 9.86 7.99 -11.76
N LYS A 42 9.73 6.70 -12.10
CA LYS A 42 9.89 6.18 -13.47
C LYS A 42 8.56 5.82 -14.11
N ASP A 43 7.58 5.42 -13.30
CA ASP A 43 6.23 5.12 -13.73
C ASP A 43 5.21 5.77 -12.78
N ALA A 44 4.73 6.94 -13.17
CA ALA A 44 3.73 7.68 -12.41
C ALA A 44 2.32 7.07 -12.50
N PHE A 45 2.08 6.11 -13.39
CA PHE A 45 0.80 5.43 -13.54
C PHE A 45 0.79 4.12 -12.74
N GLY A 46 1.77 3.25 -12.95
CA GLY A 46 1.86 1.95 -12.28
C GLY A 46 2.57 1.99 -10.93
N GLY A 47 3.49 2.93 -10.69
CA GLY A 47 4.21 3.03 -9.43
C GLY A 47 3.30 3.25 -8.21
N PRO A 48 2.28 4.15 -8.26
CA PRO A 48 1.36 4.34 -7.14
C PRO A 48 0.58 3.08 -6.75
N GLU A 49 0.34 2.16 -7.68
CA GLU A 49 -0.31 0.87 -7.40
C GLU A 49 0.59 -0.06 -6.57
N ILE A 50 1.89 -0.11 -6.91
CA ILE A 50 2.87 -0.83 -6.08
C ILE A 50 2.95 -0.22 -4.69
N THR A 51 3.04 1.11 -4.59
CA THR A 51 3.07 1.83 -3.31
C THR A 51 1.81 1.57 -2.47
N ALA A 52 0.62 1.50 -3.09
CA ALA A 52 -0.61 1.12 -2.41
C ALA A 52 -0.52 -0.31 -1.85
N GLY A 53 0.03 -1.25 -2.62
CA GLY A 53 0.30 -2.60 -2.15
C GLY A 53 1.28 -2.65 -0.96
N VAL A 54 2.28 -1.76 -0.91
CA VAL A 54 3.19 -1.66 0.25
C VAL A 54 2.44 -1.18 1.50
N ALA A 55 1.54 -0.20 1.35
CA ALA A 55 0.66 0.22 2.45
C ALA A 55 -0.22 -0.93 2.97
N GLU A 56 -0.75 -1.78 2.09
CA GLU A 56 -1.50 -2.98 2.48
C GLU A 56 -0.62 -3.96 3.26
N VAL A 57 0.62 -4.22 2.83
CA VAL A 57 1.58 -5.08 3.54
C VAL A 57 1.81 -4.59 4.96
N TYR A 58 2.08 -3.29 5.14
CA TYR A 58 2.25 -2.71 6.47
C TYR A 58 0.97 -2.81 7.32
N ALA A 59 -0.20 -2.59 6.73
CA ALA A 59 -1.48 -2.73 7.44
C ALA A 59 -1.71 -4.17 7.92
N ILE A 60 -1.42 -5.18 7.08
CA ILE A 60 -1.53 -6.60 7.43
C ILE A 60 -0.56 -6.97 8.56
N LEU A 61 0.67 -6.48 8.50
CA LEU A 61 1.69 -6.70 9.53
C LEU A 61 1.45 -5.91 10.83
N GLY A 62 0.38 -5.12 10.90
CA GLY A 62 0.03 -4.29 12.07
C GLY A 62 0.88 -3.03 12.23
N ASP A 63 1.71 -2.69 11.24
CA ASP A 63 2.53 -1.47 11.21
C ASP A 63 1.69 -0.28 10.72
N LYS A 64 0.77 0.15 11.59
CA LYS A 64 -0.24 1.16 11.25
C LYS A 64 0.39 2.49 10.88
N GLU A 65 1.51 2.85 11.51
CA GLU A 65 2.19 4.12 11.29
C GLU A 65 2.68 4.23 9.85
N ARG A 66 3.45 3.23 9.39
CA ARG A 66 3.98 3.21 8.02
C ARG A 66 2.88 3.11 6.97
N ALA A 67 1.85 2.31 7.23
CA ALA A 67 0.68 2.23 6.36
C ALA A 67 0.01 3.60 6.19
N ILE A 68 -0.27 4.31 7.29
CA ILE A 68 -0.93 5.62 7.28
C ILE A 68 -0.07 6.69 6.60
N GLU A 69 1.24 6.69 6.82
CA GLU A 69 2.19 7.60 6.16
C GLU A 69 2.14 7.47 4.63
N ILE A 70 2.16 6.24 4.13
CA ILE A 70 2.08 5.94 2.70
C ILE A 70 0.73 6.37 2.12
N LEU A 71 -0.37 6.08 2.84
CA LEU A 71 -1.72 6.47 2.41
C LEU A 71 -1.89 7.99 2.34
N ASP A 72 -1.29 8.76 3.25
CA ASP A 72 -1.28 10.22 3.17
C ASP A 72 -0.59 10.71 1.89
N GLY A 73 0.58 10.14 1.60
CA GLY A 73 1.30 10.41 0.35
C GLY A 73 0.45 10.12 -0.88
N LEU A 74 -0.21 8.96 -0.94
CA LEU A 74 -1.04 8.55 -2.07
C LEU A 74 -2.30 9.40 -2.25
N LEU A 75 -2.93 9.87 -1.16
CA LEU A 75 -4.09 10.78 -1.24
C LEU A 75 -3.72 12.20 -1.68
N SER A 76 -2.45 12.59 -1.56
CA SER A 76 -1.98 13.92 -1.94
C SER A 76 -1.77 14.13 -3.45
N ARG A 77 -1.82 13.05 -4.23
CA ARG A 77 -1.52 13.01 -5.68
C ARG A 77 -2.46 12.05 -6.41
N PRO A 78 -2.56 12.09 -7.75
CA PRO A 78 -3.35 11.10 -8.49
C PRO A 78 -2.89 9.67 -8.18
N SER A 79 -3.80 8.83 -7.69
CA SER A 79 -3.59 7.42 -7.44
C SER A 79 -4.93 6.68 -7.40
N SER A 80 -4.89 5.34 -7.33
CA SER A 80 -6.09 4.51 -7.14
C SER A 80 -6.64 4.57 -5.71
N ILE A 81 -5.89 5.11 -4.75
CA ILE A 81 -6.34 5.27 -3.36
C ILE A 81 -7.26 6.49 -3.27
N THR A 82 -8.49 6.23 -2.85
CA THR A 82 -9.52 7.24 -2.58
C THR A 82 -10.10 7.04 -1.19
N LEU A 83 -10.78 8.06 -0.66
CA LEU A 83 -11.50 7.92 0.61
C LEU A 83 -12.55 6.81 0.58
N GLN A 84 -13.18 6.58 -0.57
CA GLN A 84 -14.17 5.52 -0.75
C GLN A 84 -13.50 4.15 -0.62
N VAL A 85 -12.34 3.94 -1.25
CA VAL A 85 -11.57 2.69 -1.13
C VAL A 85 -11.14 2.45 0.32
N LEU A 86 -10.63 3.49 1.00
CA LEU A 86 -10.19 3.39 2.40
C LEU A 86 -11.35 3.06 3.37
N ASN A 87 -12.55 3.55 3.09
CA ASN A 87 -13.73 3.28 3.92
C ASN A 87 -14.42 1.94 3.61
N LEU A 88 -14.32 1.42 2.38
CA LEU A 88 -15.05 0.22 1.96
C LEU A 88 -14.21 -1.05 1.99
N ASN A 89 -12.93 -0.98 1.62
CA ASN A 89 -12.09 -2.18 1.52
C ASN A 89 -11.70 -2.70 2.92
N PRO A 90 -12.01 -3.97 3.28
CA PRO A 90 -11.68 -4.55 4.58
C PRO A 90 -10.19 -4.65 4.91
N ILE A 91 -9.30 -4.57 3.91
CA ILE A 91 -7.85 -4.61 4.16
C ILE A 91 -7.38 -3.49 5.10
N TRP A 92 -8.14 -2.38 5.15
CA TRP A 92 -7.88 -1.24 6.00
C TRP A 92 -8.57 -1.32 7.37
N ASP A 93 -9.33 -2.38 7.66
CA ASP A 93 -9.98 -2.58 8.96
C ASP A 93 -9.04 -2.41 10.16
N PRO A 94 -7.79 -2.93 10.13
CA PRO A 94 -6.85 -2.72 11.23
C PRO A 94 -6.52 -1.25 11.52
N LEU A 95 -6.65 -0.37 10.53
CA LEU A 95 -6.37 1.06 10.63
C LEU A 95 -7.59 1.88 11.09
N ARG A 96 -8.81 1.38 10.91
CA ARG A 96 -10.05 2.17 11.14
C ARG A 96 -10.19 2.70 12.55
N SER A 97 -9.67 2.00 13.56
CA SER A 97 -9.70 2.47 14.94
C SER A 97 -8.55 3.41 15.31
N ASP A 98 -7.57 3.62 14.44
CA ASP A 98 -6.40 4.47 14.71
C ASP A 98 -6.78 5.96 14.55
N PRO A 99 -6.58 6.82 15.56
CA PRO A 99 -6.90 8.24 15.48
C PRO A 99 -6.18 8.96 14.32
N ARG A 100 -4.96 8.51 13.95
CA ARG A 100 -4.21 9.09 12.83
C ARG A 100 -4.88 8.79 11.49
N PHE A 101 -5.47 7.60 11.34
CA PHE A 101 -6.24 7.24 10.15
C PHE A 101 -7.54 8.04 10.06
N GLN A 102 -8.24 8.27 11.17
CA GLN A 102 -9.43 9.13 11.20
C GLN A 102 -9.11 10.59 10.87
N ALA A 103 -7.98 11.10 11.37
CA ALA A 103 -7.48 12.42 11.01
C ALA A 103 -7.15 12.51 9.51
N LEU A 104 -6.55 11.45 8.95
CA LEU A 104 -6.26 11.35 7.52
C LEU A 104 -7.54 11.42 6.68
N LEU A 105 -8.58 10.63 7.00
CA LEU A 105 -9.85 10.67 6.29
C LEU A 105 -10.51 12.05 6.35
N THR A 106 -10.40 12.73 7.50
CA THR A 106 -10.94 14.08 7.69
C THR A 106 -10.18 15.11 6.84
N LYS A 107 -8.84 15.03 6.80
CA LYS A 107 -7.96 15.92 6.02
C LYS A 107 -8.33 15.96 4.54
N TYR A 108 -8.72 14.83 3.94
CA TYR A 108 -9.00 14.72 2.51
C TYR A 108 -10.49 14.76 2.15
N ARG A 109 -11.41 14.79 3.12
CA ARG A 109 -12.87 14.77 2.88
C ARG A 109 -13.36 15.92 2.00
N GLY A 110 -12.68 17.07 2.05
CA GLY A 110 -13.03 18.27 1.26
C GLY A 110 -12.28 18.40 -0.08
N LYS A 111 -11.48 17.41 -0.48
CA LYS A 111 -10.70 17.43 -1.74
C LYS A 111 -11.32 16.58 -2.86
N ALA A 112 -12.51 16.03 -2.64
CA ALA A 112 -13.25 15.21 -3.62
C ALA A 112 -13.97 16.09 -4.65
#